data_AF-A0A1B9YMG7-F1
#
_entry.id   AF-A0A1B9YMG7-F1
#
_cell.length_a   1.000
_cell.length_b   1.000
_cell.length_c   1.000
_cell.angle_alpha   90.00
_cell.angle_beta   90.00
_cell.angle_gamma   90.00
#
_symmetry.space_group_name_H-M   'P 1'
#
loop_
_entity.id
_entity.type
_entity.pdbx_description
1 polymer ?
#
loop_
_entity_poly.entity_id
_entity_poly.type
_entity_poly.pdbx_seq_one_letter_code
_entity_poly.pdbx_strand_id
1 'polypeptide(L)'
;MIVRSETPGDIAAIRFVEEVAFGRSAEARLVDDLREAGDSVFSLVAVDDGTVVGHIMLSRMKAPFPALALAPVAVLPEYRRTGFASRLIRQGIARSEAAGWAGIFVLGDPAFYRRFGFDAAKASGFISPYAGPHLMVLPLGRSELPTTAGTIQHASAFAKLG
;
A
#
# COMPACT_ATOMS: atom_id res chain seq x y z
N MET A 1 13.42 7.24 14.85
CA MET A 1 12.54 6.88 13.73
C MET A 1 12.15 8.03 12.79
N ILE A 2 12.37 7.88 11.48
CA ILE A 2 11.99 8.81 10.40
C ILE A 2 11.23 8.02 9.30
N VAL A 3 10.21 8.61 8.68
CA VAL A 3 9.59 8.09 7.44
C VAL A 3 9.98 8.97 6.27
N ARG A 4 10.49 8.36 5.19
CA ARG A 4 10.91 9.07 3.98
C ARG A 4 10.62 8.25 2.73
N SER A 5 10.76 8.89 1.56
CA SER A 5 10.77 8.15 0.29
C SER A 5 11.94 7.17 0.27
N GLU A 6 11.78 6.05 -0.44
CA GLU A 6 12.90 5.19 -0.79
C GLU A 6 13.95 5.96 -1.61
N THR A 7 15.17 5.48 -1.55
CA THR A 7 16.29 5.85 -2.42
C THR A 7 16.86 4.57 -3.03
N PRO A 8 17.66 4.65 -4.11
CA PRO A 8 18.30 3.47 -4.68
C PRO A 8 19.14 2.66 -3.66
N GLY A 9 19.70 3.32 -2.65
CA GLY A 9 20.46 2.67 -1.58
C GLY A 9 19.60 1.81 -0.63
N ASP A 10 18.29 1.99 -0.62
CA ASP A 10 17.38 1.25 0.26
C ASP A 10 16.90 -0.08 -0.36
N ILE A 11 17.10 -0.30 -1.67
CA ILE A 11 16.49 -1.43 -2.40
C ILE A 11 16.79 -2.78 -1.72
N ALA A 12 18.06 -3.03 -1.37
CA ALA A 12 18.45 -4.27 -0.69
C ALA A 12 17.78 -4.42 0.69
N ALA A 13 17.69 -3.31 1.44
CA ALA A 13 17.07 -3.33 2.76
C ALA A 13 15.54 -3.50 2.68
N ILE A 14 14.89 -2.89 1.69
CA ILE A 14 13.45 -3.07 1.42
C ILE A 14 13.17 -4.53 1.09
N ARG A 15 13.94 -5.14 0.17
CA ARG A 15 13.80 -6.56 -0.15
C ARG A 15 13.90 -7.44 1.09
N PHE A 16 14.90 -7.19 1.95
CA PHE A 16 15.06 -7.91 3.20
C PHE A 16 13.84 -7.75 4.12
N VAL A 17 13.35 -6.52 4.30
CA VAL A 17 12.17 -6.24 5.13
C VAL A 17 10.94 -6.98 4.61
N GLU A 18 10.68 -6.97 3.30
CA GLU A 18 9.58 -7.70 2.69
C GLU A 18 9.70 -9.22 2.90
N GLU A 19 10.89 -9.77 2.60
CA GLU A 19 11.14 -11.21 2.74
C GLU A 19 10.96 -11.69 4.18
N VAL A 20 11.48 -10.96 5.16
CA VAL A 20 11.35 -11.31 6.57
C VAL A 20 9.92 -11.10 7.08
N ALA A 21 9.24 -10.02 6.66
CA ALA A 21 7.88 -9.73 7.11
C ALA A 21 6.87 -10.79 6.64
N PHE A 22 7.01 -11.25 5.39
CA PHE A 22 6.09 -12.21 4.78
C PHE A 22 6.59 -13.66 4.81
N GLY A 23 7.85 -13.91 5.17
CA GLY A 23 8.46 -15.24 5.20
C GLY A 23 8.67 -15.86 3.83
N ARG A 24 8.60 -15.04 2.76
CA ARG A 24 8.71 -15.45 1.36
C ARG A 24 9.12 -14.26 0.50
N SER A 25 9.61 -14.53 -0.71
CA SER A 25 10.13 -13.50 -1.62
C SER A 25 9.10 -12.95 -2.63
N ALA A 26 7.82 -13.33 -2.50
CA ALA A 26 6.78 -12.90 -3.45
C ALA A 26 6.54 -11.39 -3.39
N GLU A 27 6.44 -10.82 -2.18
CA GLU A 27 6.22 -9.40 -1.94
C GLU A 27 7.45 -8.56 -2.32
N ALA A 28 8.67 -9.06 -2.02
CA ALA A 28 9.90 -8.41 -2.47
C ALA A 28 10.00 -8.36 -4.01
N ARG A 29 9.63 -9.43 -4.70
CA ARG A 29 9.56 -9.44 -6.17
C ARG A 29 8.48 -8.51 -6.70
N LEU A 30 7.31 -8.46 -6.06
CA LEU A 30 6.23 -7.53 -6.43
C LEU A 30 6.73 -6.07 -6.38
N VAL A 31 7.44 -5.70 -5.32
CA VAL A 31 8.01 -4.36 -5.15
C VAL A 31 8.98 -4.01 -6.28
N ASP A 32 9.84 -4.94 -6.67
CA ASP A 32 10.78 -4.74 -7.76
C ASP A 32 10.08 -4.64 -9.11
N ASP A 33 9.16 -5.56 -9.41
CA ASP A 33 8.36 -5.55 -10.65
C ASP A 33 7.56 -4.24 -10.80
N LEU A 34 6.96 -3.72 -9.71
CA LEU A 34 6.23 -2.45 -9.72
C LEU A 34 7.14 -1.25 -9.98
N ARG A 35 8.36 -1.28 -9.44
CA ARG A 35 9.37 -0.23 -9.67
C ARG A 35 9.84 -0.24 -11.13
N GLU A 36 10.18 -1.41 -11.65
CA GLU A 36 10.65 -1.59 -13.03
C GLU A 36 9.58 -1.24 -14.07
N ALA A 37 8.31 -1.57 -13.79
CA ALA A 37 7.17 -1.24 -14.66
C ALA A 37 6.79 0.26 -14.61
N GLY A 38 7.33 1.04 -13.68
CA GLY A 38 6.96 2.43 -13.48
C GLY A 38 5.58 2.63 -12.82
N ASP A 39 5.04 1.58 -12.20
CA ASP A 39 3.75 1.61 -11.50
C ASP A 39 3.87 2.05 -10.04
N SER A 40 5.08 2.07 -9.47
CA SER A 40 5.38 2.61 -8.14
C SER A 40 5.17 4.13 -8.11
N VAL A 41 4.14 4.58 -7.36
CA VAL A 41 3.82 6.01 -7.20
C VAL A 41 4.47 6.56 -5.93
N PHE A 42 4.31 5.85 -4.81
CA PHE A 42 5.01 6.16 -3.57
C PHE A 42 5.61 4.88 -3.00
N SER A 43 6.92 4.89 -2.78
CA SER A 43 7.61 3.88 -1.98
C SER A 43 8.19 4.57 -0.75
N LEU A 44 7.75 4.16 0.43
CA LEU A 44 8.12 4.79 1.70
C LEU A 44 8.82 3.78 2.59
N VAL A 45 9.91 4.22 3.21
CA VAL A 45 10.64 3.46 4.22
C VAL A 45 10.50 4.10 5.59
N ALA A 46 10.41 3.26 6.61
CA ALA A 46 10.59 3.67 8.00
C ALA A 46 12.01 3.30 8.42
N VAL A 47 12.74 4.31 8.87
CA VAL A 47 14.14 4.19 9.29
C VAL A 47 14.21 4.41 10.79
N ASP A 48 14.81 3.47 11.51
CA ASP A 48 15.13 3.61 12.92
C ASP A 48 16.61 3.33 13.14
N ASP A 49 17.28 4.23 13.86
CA ASP A 49 18.73 4.22 14.08
C ASP A 49 19.58 3.94 12.82
N GLY A 50 19.17 4.54 11.69
CA GLY A 50 19.84 4.37 10.40
C GLY A 50 19.47 3.08 9.63
N THR A 51 18.72 2.16 10.23
CA THR A 51 18.27 0.91 9.61
C THR A 51 16.86 1.06 9.04
N VAL A 52 16.64 0.57 7.81
CA VAL A 52 15.27 0.42 7.26
C VAL A 52 14.60 -0.77 7.95
N VAL A 53 13.51 -0.50 8.67
CA VAL A 53 12.80 -1.50 9.49
C VAL A 53 11.35 -1.73 9.04
N GLY A 54 10.89 -0.93 8.07
CA GLY A 54 9.56 -1.05 7.49
C GLY A 54 9.48 -0.40 6.12
N HIS A 55 8.57 -0.89 5.31
CA HIS A 55 8.33 -0.44 3.95
C HIS A 55 6.84 -0.50 3.61
N ILE A 56 6.36 0.48 2.83
CA ILE A 56 5.07 0.38 2.14
C ILE A 56 5.24 0.85 0.71
N MET A 57 4.40 0.30 -0.18
CA MET A 57 4.28 0.80 -1.55
C MET A 57 2.83 1.15 -1.89
N LEU A 58 2.66 2.28 -2.56
CA LEU A 58 1.44 2.66 -3.26
C LEU A 58 1.70 2.64 -4.76
N SER A 59 0.95 1.82 -5.47
CA SER A 59 1.08 1.64 -6.91
C SER A 59 -0.17 2.11 -7.65
N ARG A 60 -0.01 2.50 -8.91
CA ARG A 60 -1.12 2.96 -9.75
C ARG A 60 -2.13 1.83 -9.97
N MET A 61 -3.42 2.16 -9.83
CA MET A 61 -4.52 1.27 -10.14
C MET A 61 -5.34 1.83 -11.31
N LYS A 62 -5.81 0.96 -12.21
CA LYS A 62 -6.85 1.36 -13.17
C LYS A 62 -8.19 1.35 -12.45
N ALA A 63 -8.85 2.49 -12.41
CA ALA A 63 -10.15 2.69 -11.77
C ALA A 63 -10.90 3.85 -12.48
N PRO A 64 -12.20 4.05 -12.22
CA PRO A 64 -12.96 5.19 -12.77
C PRO A 64 -12.49 6.58 -12.29
N PHE A 65 -11.51 6.63 -11.39
CA PHE A 65 -10.90 7.83 -10.85
C PHE A 65 -9.43 7.58 -10.51
N PRO A 66 -8.61 8.62 -10.29
CA PRO A 66 -7.22 8.45 -9.86
C PRO A 66 -7.15 7.67 -8.54
N ALA A 67 -6.72 6.42 -8.60
CA ALA A 67 -6.66 5.52 -7.45
C ALA A 67 -5.31 4.82 -7.34
N LEU A 68 -4.96 4.49 -6.10
CA LEU A 68 -3.77 3.73 -5.75
C LEU A 68 -4.14 2.40 -5.09
N ALA A 69 -3.29 1.41 -5.23
CA ALA A 69 -3.31 0.20 -4.42
C ALA A 69 -2.20 0.28 -3.36
N LEU A 70 -2.54 0.11 -2.09
CA LEU A 70 -1.59 -0.01 -0.98
C LEU A 70 -1.19 -1.47 -0.79
N ALA A 71 -0.02 -1.85 -1.30
CA ALA A 71 0.60 -3.14 -1.05
C ALA A 71 2.03 -3.17 -1.63
N PRO A 72 2.98 -3.85 -0.97
CA PRO A 72 2.85 -4.45 0.36
C PRO A 72 2.89 -3.41 1.51
N VAL A 73 2.61 -3.89 2.72
CA VAL A 73 2.87 -3.18 3.99
C VAL A 73 3.70 -4.09 4.89
N ALA A 74 4.99 -3.82 4.98
CA ALA A 74 5.95 -4.65 5.70
C ALA A 74 6.62 -3.90 6.84
N VAL A 75 6.80 -4.60 7.96
CA VAL A 75 7.63 -4.17 9.09
C VAL A 75 8.31 -5.42 9.65
N LEU A 76 9.59 -5.29 9.99
CA LEU A 76 10.36 -6.35 10.61
C LEU A 76 9.65 -6.87 11.89
N PRO A 77 9.66 -8.19 12.16
CA PRO A 77 8.91 -8.80 13.26
C PRO A 77 9.12 -8.13 14.63
N GLU A 78 10.36 -7.78 14.96
CA GLU A 78 10.77 -7.13 16.19
C GLU A 78 10.28 -5.67 16.32
N TYR A 79 9.84 -5.06 15.21
CA TYR A 79 9.21 -3.73 15.17
C TYR A 79 7.68 -3.81 14.98
N ARG A 80 7.07 -4.99 15.11
CA ARG A 80 5.60 -5.11 15.10
C ARG A 80 5.01 -4.53 16.38
N ARG A 81 3.78 -4.03 16.29
CA ARG A 81 3.01 -3.43 17.42
C ARG A 81 3.66 -2.19 18.07
N THR A 82 4.74 -1.64 17.51
CA THR A 82 5.39 -0.40 17.97
C THR A 82 4.91 0.85 17.18
N GLY A 83 4.03 0.67 16.18
CA GLY A 83 3.37 1.76 15.45
C GLY A 83 4.01 2.17 14.11
N PHE A 84 5.09 1.51 13.69
CA PHE A 84 5.79 1.80 12.43
C PHE A 84 4.88 1.70 11.19
N ALA A 85 4.15 0.58 11.06
CA ALA A 85 3.19 0.39 9.96
C ALA A 85 2.14 1.51 9.94
N SER A 86 1.63 1.90 11.12
CA SER A 86 0.65 2.98 11.22
C SER A 86 1.20 4.32 10.75
N ARG A 87 2.46 4.63 11.08
CA ARG A 87 3.10 5.87 10.64
C ARG A 87 3.38 5.88 9.14
N LEU A 88 3.84 4.75 8.59
CA LEU A 88 4.00 4.56 7.15
C LEU A 88 2.68 4.78 6.41
N ILE A 89 1.61 4.10 6.81
CA ILE A 89 0.28 4.21 6.18
C ILE A 89 -0.22 5.65 6.22
N ARG A 90 -0.16 6.32 7.38
CA ARG A 90 -0.59 7.73 7.51
C ARG A 90 0.21 8.67 6.60
N GLN A 91 1.52 8.47 6.48
CA GLN A 91 2.35 9.25 5.57
C GLN A 91 2.03 8.97 4.10
N GLY A 92 1.77 7.71 3.74
CA GLY A 92 1.32 7.32 2.40
C GLY A 92 -0.02 7.97 2.02
N ILE A 93 -0.99 7.95 2.94
CA ILE A 93 -2.29 8.62 2.80
C ILE A 93 -2.09 10.13 2.57
N ALA A 94 -1.37 10.80 3.45
CA ALA A 94 -1.15 12.25 3.37
C ALA A 94 -0.47 12.67 2.05
N ARG A 95 0.54 11.92 1.60
CA ARG A 95 1.23 12.18 0.32
C ARG A 95 0.32 11.96 -0.88
N SER A 96 -0.52 10.93 -0.81
CA SER A 96 -1.46 10.61 -1.89
C SER A 96 -2.56 11.67 -2.00
N GLU A 97 -3.08 12.14 -0.87
CA GLU A 97 -4.03 13.25 -0.84
C GLU A 97 -3.42 14.55 -1.37
N ALA A 98 -2.21 14.90 -0.93
CA ALA A 98 -1.49 16.09 -1.40
C ALA A 98 -1.17 16.04 -2.91
N ALA A 99 -1.00 14.85 -3.48
CA ALA A 99 -0.77 14.66 -4.91
C ALA A 99 -2.08 14.56 -5.74
N GLY A 100 -3.25 14.75 -5.13
CA GLY A 100 -4.54 14.81 -5.83
C GLY A 100 -5.13 13.45 -6.19
N TRP A 101 -4.67 12.37 -5.56
CA TRP A 101 -5.32 11.06 -5.70
C TRP A 101 -6.70 11.08 -5.05
N ALA A 102 -7.66 10.34 -5.63
CA ALA A 102 -9.04 10.33 -5.17
C ALA A 102 -9.36 9.20 -4.18
N GLY A 103 -8.61 8.09 -4.22
CA GLY A 103 -8.80 6.99 -3.28
C GLY A 103 -7.65 5.99 -3.25
N ILE A 104 -7.56 5.26 -2.14
CA ILE A 104 -6.59 4.17 -1.95
C ILE A 104 -7.38 2.90 -1.68
N PHE A 105 -7.14 1.87 -2.48
CA PHE A 105 -7.63 0.51 -2.25
C PHE A 105 -6.58 -0.30 -1.50
N VAL A 106 -7.05 -1.23 -0.67
CA VAL A 106 -6.21 -2.18 0.05
C VAL A 106 -6.93 -3.51 0.19
N LEU A 107 -6.17 -4.60 0.12
CA LEU A 107 -6.64 -5.94 0.48
C LEU A 107 -6.02 -6.33 1.83
N GLY A 108 -6.84 -6.57 2.86
CA GLY A 108 -6.31 -6.98 4.16
C GLY A 108 -7.35 -7.09 5.28
N ASP A 109 -6.87 -7.09 6.52
CA ASP A 109 -7.72 -7.24 7.71
C ASP A 109 -8.50 -5.95 8.03
N PRO A 110 -9.85 -5.96 7.96
CA PRO A 110 -10.66 -4.80 8.32
C PRO A 110 -10.43 -4.29 9.74
N ALA A 111 -10.13 -5.16 10.71
CA ALA A 111 -9.85 -4.75 12.08
C ALA A 111 -8.60 -3.86 12.15
N PHE A 112 -7.61 -4.12 11.28
CA PHE A 112 -6.39 -3.33 11.20
C PHE A 112 -6.55 -2.03 10.40
N TYR A 113 -7.24 -2.07 9.26
CA TYR A 113 -7.27 -0.94 8.33
C TYR A 113 -8.35 0.11 8.63
N ARG A 114 -9.45 -0.26 9.31
CA ARG A 114 -10.54 0.68 9.68
C ARG A 114 -10.05 1.90 10.46
N ARG A 115 -9.01 1.75 11.30
CA ARG A 115 -8.42 2.85 12.09
C ARG A 115 -7.74 3.95 11.26
N PHE A 116 -7.56 3.73 9.95
CA PHE A 116 -7.08 4.74 9.01
C PHE A 116 -8.20 5.29 8.11
N GLY A 117 -9.44 4.83 8.29
CA GLY A 117 -10.61 5.25 7.50
C GLY A 117 -10.91 4.37 6.28
N PHE A 118 -10.17 3.27 6.07
CA PHE A 118 -10.52 2.29 5.05
C PHE A 118 -11.84 1.59 5.39
N ASP A 119 -12.69 1.40 4.39
CA ASP A 119 -14.02 0.85 4.54
C ASP A 119 -14.32 -0.18 3.44
N ALA A 120 -14.77 -1.38 3.85
CA ALA A 120 -15.17 -2.45 2.95
C ALA A 120 -16.53 -2.16 2.29
N ALA A 121 -17.45 -1.50 3.00
CA ALA A 121 -18.75 -1.14 2.45
C ALA A 121 -18.61 -0.12 1.32
N LYS A 122 -17.66 0.82 1.43
CA LYS A 122 -17.34 1.75 0.33
C LYS A 122 -16.69 1.05 -0.87
N ALA A 123 -16.08 -0.11 -0.68
CA ALA A 123 -15.45 -0.88 -1.74
C ALA A 123 -16.41 -1.89 -2.42
N SER A 124 -17.61 -2.12 -1.87
CA SER A 124 -18.47 -3.25 -2.27
C SER A 124 -19.04 -3.12 -3.69
N GLY A 125 -19.14 -1.90 -4.24
CA GLY A 125 -19.60 -1.68 -5.61
C GLY A 125 -18.51 -1.87 -6.67
N PHE A 126 -17.27 -2.16 -6.28
CA PHE A 126 -16.16 -2.31 -7.22
C PHE A 126 -15.88 -3.76 -7.59
N ILE A 127 -15.75 -4.01 -8.89
CA ILE A 127 -15.48 -5.33 -9.44
C ILE A 127 -13.97 -5.53 -9.54
N SER A 128 -13.47 -6.60 -8.93
CA SER A 128 -12.05 -6.98 -8.90
C SER A 128 -11.91 -8.50 -8.67
N PRO A 129 -10.83 -9.15 -9.15
CA PRO A 129 -10.50 -10.52 -8.74
C PRO A 129 -10.35 -10.70 -7.22
N TYR A 130 -10.07 -9.59 -6.52
CA TYR A 130 -9.88 -9.56 -5.06
C TYR A 130 -11.10 -9.01 -4.32
N ALA A 131 -12.25 -8.88 -4.98
CA ALA A 131 -13.47 -8.37 -4.36
C ALA A 131 -13.92 -9.27 -3.20
N GLY A 132 -14.47 -8.67 -2.15
CA GLY A 132 -14.90 -9.39 -0.95
C GLY A 132 -14.69 -8.55 0.31
N PRO A 133 -14.86 -9.16 1.51
CA PRO A 133 -14.84 -8.44 2.78
C PRO A 133 -13.48 -7.85 3.16
N HIS A 134 -12.41 -8.29 2.49
CA HIS A 134 -11.05 -7.84 2.72
C HIS A 134 -10.62 -6.69 1.78
N LEU A 135 -11.37 -6.46 0.69
CA LEU A 135 -11.14 -5.31 -0.16
C LEU A 135 -11.78 -4.09 0.51
N MET A 136 -10.97 -3.07 0.73
CA MET A 136 -11.40 -1.83 1.37
C MET A 136 -10.89 -0.63 0.58
N VAL A 137 -11.56 0.50 0.76
CA VAL A 137 -11.17 1.75 0.11
C VAL A 137 -11.24 2.91 1.08
N LEU A 138 -10.28 3.83 0.94
CA LEU A 138 -10.23 5.11 1.64
C LEU A 138 -10.40 6.24 0.60
N PRO A 139 -11.47 7.05 0.65
CA PRO A 139 -11.55 8.30 -0.10
C PRO A 139 -10.51 9.30 0.41
N LEU A 140 -9.90 10.06 -0.50
CA LEU A 140 -8.91 11.10 -0.18
C LEU A 140 -9.43 12.49 -0.54
N GLY A 141 -9.16 13.49 0.31
CA GLY A 141 -9.52 14.90 0.09
C GLY A 141 -11.03 15.21 0.23
N ARG A 142 -11.85 14.22 0.59
CA ARG A 142 -13.32 14.29 0.69
C ARG A 142 -13.87 13.10 1.48
N SER A 143 -15.14 13.16 1.85
CA SER A 143 -15.83 12.08 2.58
C SER A 143 -16.19 10.86 1.72
N GLU A 144 -16.34 11.05 0.41
CA GLU A 144 -16.86 10.05 -0.53
C GLU A 144 -15.99 9.90 -1.79
N LEU A 145 -16.09 8.75 -2.46
CA LEU A 145 -15.42 8.54 -3.75
C LEU A 145 -16.20 9.26 -4.88
N PRO A 146 -15.55 9.55 -6.03
CA PRO A 146 -16.23 10.05 -7.23
C PRO A 146 -17.40 9.20 -7.73
N THR A 147 -17.33 7.90 -7.50
CA THR A 147 -18.35 6.91 -7.84
C THR A 147 -18.35 5.83 -6.77
N THR A 148 -19.49 5.17 -6.58
CA THR A 148 -19.66 4.06 -5.64
C THR A 148 -19.43 2.69 -6.29
N ALA A 149 -19.26 2.64 -7.61
CA ALA A 149 -19.09 1.39 -8.35
C ALA A 149 -18.21 1.55 -9.59
N GLY A 150 -17.67 0.41 -10.06
CA GLY A 150 -16.90 0.32 -11.30
C GLY A 150 -15.90 -0.83 -11.29
N THR A 151 -15.21 -1.05 -12.41
CA THR A 151 -14.14 -2.06 -12.48
C THR A 151 -12.82 -1.45 -12.01
N ILE A 152 -12.11 -2.19 -11.15
CA ILE A 152 -10.77 -1.81 -10.69
C ILE A 152 -9.76 -2.91 -11.00
N GLN A 153 -8.57 -2.52 -11.42
CA GLN A 153 -7.49 -3.43 -11.79
C GLN A 153 -6.16 -2.96 -11.22
N HIS A 154 -5.51 -3.83 -10.43
CA HIS A 154 -4.15 -3.63 -9.96
C HIS A 154 -3.15 -3.65 -11.14
N ALA A 155 -1.95 -3.11 -10.93
CA ALA A 155 -0.84 -3.28 -11.86
C ALA A 155 -0.59 -4.76 -12.17
N SER A 156 -0.07 -5.07 -13.37
CA SER A 156 0.10 -6.45 -13.84
C SER A 156 1.03 -7.28 -12.95
N ALA A 157 1.96 -6.64 -12.24
CA ALA A 157 2.85 -7.28 -11.27
C ALA A 157 2.09 -8.06 -10.19
N PHE A 158 0.89 -7.62 -9.80
CA PHE A 158 0.06 -8.31 -8.80
C PHE A 158 -0.42 -9.69 -9.27
N ALA A 159 -0.49 -9.96 -10.57
CA ALA A 159 -0.90 -11.27 -11.08
C ALA A 159 0.13 -12.38 -10.78
N LYS A 160 1.37 -12.00 -10.44
CA LYS A 160 2.44 -12.93 -10.02
C LYS A 160 2.47 -13.13 -8.50
N LEU A 161 1.68 -12.36 -7.75
CA LEU A 161 1.52 -12.51 -6.31
C LEU A 161 0.58 -13.70 -6.10
N GLY A 162 1.17 -14.85 -5.79
CA GLY A 162 0.48 -16.15 -5.69
C GLY A 162 -0.67 -16.18 -4.69
#